data_AF-H5Y5G7-F1
#
_entry.id   AF-H5Y5G7-F1
#
_cell.length_a   1.000
_cell.length_b   1.000
_cell.length_c   1.000
_cell.angle_alpha   90.00
_cell.angle_beta   90.00
_cell.angle_gamma   90.00
#
_symmetry.space_group_name_H-M   'P 1'
#
loop_
_entity.id
_entity.type
_entity.pdbx_description
1 polymer ?
#
loop_
_entity_poly.entity_id
_entity_poly.type
_entity_poly.pdbx_seq_one_letter_code
_entity_poly.pdbx_strand_id
1 'polypeptide(L)'
;MKLMEKIKSILVLTLTAFLLANSVAFASSTKLSNLNLSKSVAIIDTVGASEFIDVDAIFNDGTSLNVSKDAEWQTEDPNIAIAYDGRILAKGIGNTVVKVSYNGIEEKIKVNVQGPSKRQLKPHVLSATDTSISPLSLTPAERQAILDKGYSMVSLFWTPTKNLVGWKGRYTFSANTEYRGIPYTQTYYQVDNTGFKNALSKTDFYNAYSINDIKMPKYGNDCSGFVSFSMGLSRQTTYTFIEGIKSGLYPKVGSYNVNSPSYTDLYNSYNYLQAGDAVVMNDHTFLIDYNSTYYKTISAYEQTPYHAEYTTWSYDQMASAKYMPFSKK
;
A
#
# COMPACT_ATOMS: atom_id res chain seq x y z
N MET A 1 62.98 3.11 53.30
CA MET A 1 62.86 2.71 51.88
C MET A 1 62.92 1.19 51.70
N LYS A 2 62.21 0.27 52.38
CA LYS A 2 61.09 0.26 53.34
C LYS A 2 60.00 1.29 53.01
N LEU A 3 59.08 0.93 52.09
CA LEU A 3 57.60 1.15 52.12
C LEU A 3 56.92 0.92 50.75
N MET A 4 57.63 0.66 49.65
CA MET A 4 57.01 0.59 48.29
C MET A 4 56.96 -0.78 47.60
N GLU A 5 57.42 -1.88 48.21
CA GLU A 5 57.32 -3.22 47.59
C GLU A 5 56.40 -4.22 48.31
N LYS A 6 55.77 -3.83 49.43
CA LYS A 6 54.77 -4.68 50.12
C LYS A 6 53.33 -4.52 49.64
N ILE A 7 53.08 -3.73 48.59
CA ILE A 7 51.72 -3.45 48.07
C ILE A 7 51.37 -4.29 46.83
N LYS A 8 52.30 -5.02 46.21
CA LYS A 8 52.01 -5.83 45.00
C LYS A 8 51.69 -7.31 45.24
N SER A 9 51.77 -7.80 46.49
CA SER A 9 51.54 -9.23 46.80
C SER A 9 50.40 -9.51 47.79
N ILE A 10 49.56 -8.51 48.11
CA ILE A 10 48.31 -8.68 48.87
C ILE A 10 47.14 -8.14 48.03
N LEU A 11 47.06 -8.61 46.79
CA LEU A 11 45.85 -8.49 45.96
C LEU A 11 45.73 -9.71 45.04
N VAL A 12 46.12 -10.88 45.54
CA VAL A 12 46.12 -12.16 44.78
C VAL A 12 45.27 -13.24 45.47
N LEU A 13 44.68 -12.99 46.64
CA LEU A 13 43.70 -13.89 47.27
C LEU A 13 42.53 -13.08 47.82
N THR A 14 41.47 -12.91 47.02
CA THR A 14 40.05 -12.65 47.39
C THR A 14 39.21 -12.17 46.21
N LEU A 15 39.77 -12.04 44.99
CA LEU A 15 38.97 -11.81 43.78
C LEU A 15 38.79 -13.07 42.92
N THR A 16 38.82 -14.24 43.55
CA THR A 16 38.44 -15.53 42.95
C THR A 16 36.97 -15.91 43.21
N ALA A 17 36.15 -15.01 43.76
CA ALA A 17 34.76 -15.33 44.14
C ALA A 17 33.71 -14.23 43.85
N PHE A 18 34.02 -13.19 43.05
CA PHE A 18 33.05 -12.12 42.75
C PHE A 18 32.91 -11.75 41.26
N LEU A 19 33.40 -12.60 40.35
CA LEU A 19 33.22 -12.43 38.90
C LEU A 19 32.57 -13.63 38.20
N LEU A 20 31.95 -14.54 38.97
CA LEU A 20 31.20 -15.69 38.41
C LEU A 20 29.73 -15.75 38.86
N ALA A 21 29.22 -14.71 39.51
CA ALA A 21 27.79 -14.60 39.80
C ALA A 21 27.16 -13.55 38.86
N ASN A 22 26.23 -14.02 38.03
CA ASN A 22 25.31 -13.26 37.17
C ASN A 22 25.67 -13.07 35.69
N SER A 23 26.28 -14.08 35.06
CA SER A 23 26.02 -14.34 33.63
C SER A 23 25.16 -15.60 33.47
N VAL A 24 24.02 -15.63 34.15
CA VAL A 24 22.87 -16.38 33.65
C VAL A 24 21.90 -15.35 33.09
N ALA A 25 22.22 -14.84 31.90
CA ALA A 25 21.19 -14.28 31.05
C ALA A 25 20.28 -15.46 30.68
N PHE A 26 19.25 -15.70 31.49
CA PHE A 26 18.06 -16.35 30.98
C PHE A 26 17.53 -15.39 29.90
N ALA A 27 17.94 -15.61 28.65
CA ALA A 27 17.14 -15.17 27.54
C ALA A 27 15.81 -15.90 27.69
N SER A 28 14.84 -15.25 28.33
CA SER A 28 13.45 -15.64 28.17
C SER A 28 13.23 -15.68 26.67
N SER A 29 12.98 -16.86 26.10
CA SER A 29 12.59 -16.94 24.70
C SER A 29 11.25 -16.23 24.61
N THR A 30 11.26 -14.94 24.25
CA THR A 30 10.09 -14.12 24.06
C THR A 30 9.15 -14.87 23.13
N LYS A 31 8.05 -15.36 23.68
CA LYS A 31 7.11 -16.25 22.98
C LYS A 31 5.86 -15.46 22.71
N LEU A 32 5.37 -15.58 21.47
CA LEU A 32 4.08 -15.01 21.09
C LEU A 32 2.98 -15.60 21.99
N SER A 33 2.22 -14.71 22.64
CA SER A 33 1.13 -15.05 23.55
C SER A 33 -0.21 -14.99 22.83
N ASN A 34 -0.50 -13.86 22.18
CA ASN A 34 -1.75 -13.62 21.45
C ASN A 34 -1.58 -12.52 20.41
N LEU A 35 -2.62 -12.31 19.59
CA LEU A 35 -2.77 -11.13 18.74
C LEU A 35 -3.80 -10.19 19.34
N ASN A 36 -3.58 -8.89 19.20
CA ASN A 36 -4.56 -7.85 19.53
C ASN A 36 -4.94 -7.11 18.26
N LEU A 37 -6.24 -6.99 18.02
CA LEU A 37 -6.77 -6.23 16.88
C LEU A 37 -7.23 -4.85 17.35
N SER A 38 -6.87 -3.79 16.62
CA SER A 38 -7.42 -2.47 16.93
C SER A 38 -8.95 -2.41 16.79
N LYS A 39 -9.51 -3.27 15.92
CA LYS A 39 -10.96 -3.49 15.74
C LYS A 39 -11.22 -4.94 15.35
N SER A 40 -12.26 -5.56 15.94
CA SER A 40 -12.75 -6.89 15.54
C SER A 40 -13.96 -6.84 14.60
N VAL A 41 -14.47 -5.64 14.32
CA VAL A 41 -15.57 -5.39 13.38
C VAL A 41 -15.20 -4.20 12.49
N ALA A 42 -15.24 -4.39 11.17
CA ALA A 42 -15.11 -3.35 10.16
C ALA A 42 -16.48 -3.07 9.54
N ILE A 43 -16.95 -1.82 9.65
CA ILE A 43 -18.17 -1.35 8.98
C ILE A 43 -17.72 -0.37 7.91
N ILE A 44 -18.03 -0.68 6.65
CA ILE A 44 -17.60 0.11 5.50
C ILE A 44 -18.82 0.59 4.71
N ASP A 45 -19.08 1.89 4.76
CA ASP A 45 -20.27 2.52 4.18
C ASP A 45 -20.15 2.84 2.69
N THR A 46 -19.09 2.39 2.02
CA THR A 46 -18.89 2.66 0.59
C THR A 46 -18.02 1.57 -0.05
N VAL A 47 -18.51 0.95 -1.13
CA VAL A 47 -17.69 0.03 -1.92
C VAL A 47 -16.51 0.78 -2.55
N GLY A 48 -15.31 0.23 -2.44
CA GLY A 48 -14.05 0.86 -2.84
C GLY A 48 -13.37 1.66 -1.71
N ALA A 49 -14.09 1.96 -0.62
CA ALA A 49 -13.45 2.49 0.58
C ALA A 49 -12.75 1.37 1.37
N SER A 50 -11.85 1.77 2.27
CA SER A 50 -11.13 0.84 3.13
C SER A 50 -11.30 1.17 4.60
N GLU A 51 -11.23 0.14 5.43
CA GLU A 51 -10.99 0.23 6.86
C GLU A 51 -9.56 -0.25 7.16
N PHE A 52 -8.88 0.37 8.11
CA PHE A 52 -7.53 -0.02 8.53
C PHE A 52 -7.57 -0.61 9.94
N ILE A 53 -6.96 -1.78 10.11
CA ILE A 53 -6.93 -2.53 11.35
C ILE A 53 -5.48 -2.88 11.65
N ASP A 54 -5.03 -2.46 12.82
CA ASP A 54 -3.73 -2.80 13.34
C ASP A 54 -3.78 -4.16 14.03
N VAL A 55 -2.73 -4.95 13.83
CA VAL A 55 -2.54 -6.25 14.45
C VAL A 55 -1.26 -6.18 15.25
N ASP A 56 -1.38 -6.20 16.57
CA ASP A 56 -0.24 -6.19 17.47
C ASP A 56 -0.01 -7.60 18.03
N ALA A 57 1.17 -8.15 17.76
CA ALA A 57 1.65 -9.36 18.38
C ALA A 57 2.06 -9.07 19.82
N ILE A 58 1.41 -9.73 20.79
CA ILE A 58 1.69 -9.58 22.21
C ILE A 58 2.52 -10.76 22.67
N PHE A 59 3.65 -10.49 23.32
CA PHE A 59 4.56 -11.52 23.81
C PHE A 59 4.39 -11.76 25.32
N ASN A 60 4.83 -12.93 25.78
CA ASN A 60 4.72 -13.35 27.17
C ASN A 60 5.51 -12.48 28.19
N ASP A 61 6.47 -11.68 27.71
CA ASP A 61 7.19 -10.70 28.51
C ASP A 61 6.48 -9.33 28.58
N GLY A 62 5.29 -9.21 27.97
CA GLY A 62 4.48 -8.00 27.92
C GLY A 62 4.85 -7.02 26.81
N THR A 63 5.90 -7.31 26.01
CA THR A 63 6.23 -6.49 24.85
C THR A 63 5.22 -6.68 23.72
N SER A 64 5.15 -5.71 22.81
CA SER A 64 4.28 -5.79 21.62
C SER A 64 5.00 -5.32 20.36
N LEU A 65 4.59 -5.88 19.23
CA LEU A 65 5.08 -5.53 17.89
C LEU A 65 3.90 -5.43 16.93
N ASN A 66 3.80 -4.34 16.17
CA ASN A 66 2.81 -4.24 15.10
C ASN A 66 3.24 -5.15 13.94
N VAL A 67 2.40 -6.12 13.62
CA VAL A 67 2.64 -7.16 12.60
C VAL A 67 1.65 -7.08 11.44
N SER A 68 0.92 -5.97 11.29
CA SER A 68 -0.13 -5.80 10.27
C SER A 68 0.34 -6.18 8.85
N LYS A 69 1.58 -5.79 8.48
CA LYS A 69 2.20 -6.06 7.16
C LYS A 69 2.77 -7.48 7.02
N ASP A 70 3.12 -8.11 8.13
CA ASP A 70 3.77 -9.42 8.16
C ASP A 70 2.77 -10.56 8.37
N ALA A 71 1.60 -10.26 8.92
CA ALA A 71 0.52 -11.21 9.09
C ALA A 71 -0.03 -11.73 7.75
N GLU A 72 -0.60 -12.93 7.80
CA GLU A 72 -1.35 -13.53 6.71
C GLU A 72 -2.82 -13.13 6.82
N TRP A 73 -3.37 -12.64 5.71
CA TRP A 73 -4.75 -12.16 5.64
C TRP A 73 -5.52 -13.02 4.64
N GLN A 74 -6.66 -13.56 5.06
CA GLN A 74 -7.54 -14.37 4.22
C GLN A 74 -8.99 -13.90 4.39
N THR A 75 -9.69 -13.65 3.28
CA THR A 75 -11.12 -13.35 3.27
C THR A 75 -11.91 -14.59 2.88
N GLU A 76 -13.03 -14.85 3.57
CA GLU A 76 -13.93 -15.95 3.20
C GLU A 76 -14.67 -15.67 1.89
N ASP A 77 -14.97 -14.40 1.59
CA ASP A 77 -15.58 -13.97 0.33
C ASP A 77 -14.87 -12.72 -0.24
N PRO A 78 -13.96 -12.90 -1.22
CA PRO A 78 -13.25 -11.80 -1.87
C PRO A 78 -14.14 -10.92 -2.75
N ASN A 79 -15.38 -11.34 -3.06
CA ASN A 79 -16.33 -10.49 -3.76
C ASN A 79 -16.92 -9.40 -2.85
N ILE A 80 -16.90 -9.61 -1.53
CA ILE A 80 -17.41 -8.66 -0.54
C ILE A 80 -16.27 -7.77 -0.03
N ALA A 81 -15.14 -8.35 0.36
CA ALA A 81 -13.97 -7.59 0.78
C ALA A 81 -12.69 -8.37 0.56
N ILE A 82 -11.61 -7.65 0.26
CA ILE A 82 -10.25 -8.18 0.29
C ILE A 82 -9.47 -7.56 1.45
N ALA A 83 -8.53 -8.32 2.01
CA ALA A 83 -7.72 -7.86 3.13
C ALA A 83 -6.24 -8.18 2.92
N TYR A 84 -5.38 -7.23 3.26
CA TYR A 84 -3.93 -7.34 3.17
C TYR A 84 -3.26 -6.24 4.00
N ASP A 85 -2.13 -6.54 4.61
CA ASP A 85 -1.21 -5.57 5.22
C ASP A 85 -1.89 -4.54 6.16
N GLY A 86 -2.92 -4.96 6.92
CA GLY A 86 -3.70 -4.08 7.81
C GLY A 86 -4.86 -3.33 7.15
N ARG A 87 -5.12 -3.53 5.86
CA ARG A 87 -6.19 -2.86 5.11
C ARG A 87 -7.27 -3.85 4.69
N ILE A 88 -8.52 -3.49 4.92
CA ILE A 88 -9.70 -4.18 4.40
C ILE A 88 -10.36 -3.28 3.37
N LEU A 89 -10.31 -3.68 2.08
CA LEU A 89 -10.92 -2.95 0.98
C LEU A 89 -12.28 -3.56 0.62
N ALA A 90 -13.34 -2.74 0.66
CA ALA A 90 -14.68 -3.18 0.28
C ALA A 90 -14.82 -3.37 -1.23
N LYS A 91 -15.36 -4.52 -1.63
CA LYS A 91 -15.49 -4.98 -3.02
C LYS A 91 -16.95 -5.08 -3.48
N GLY A 92 -17.85 -5.43 -2.56
CA GLY A 92 -19.27 -5.59 -2.79
C GLY A 92 -20.05 -5.47 -1.50
N ILE A 93 -21.35 -5.15 -1.61
CA ILE A 93 -22.26 -5.05 -0.47
C ILE A 93 -22.47 -6.45 0.10
N GLY A 94 -22.41 -6.57 1.43
CA GLY A 94 -22.62 -7.85 2.10
C GLY A 94 -21.84 -7.98 3.40
N ASN A 95 -21.78 -9.22 3.89
CA ASN A 95 -21.04 -9.58 5.10
C ASN A 95 -20.03 -10.67 4.76
N THR A 96 -18.81 -10.54 5.27
CA THR A 96 -17.77 -11.56 5.16
C THR A 96 -16.93 -11.59 6.43
N VAL A 97 -16.04 -12.57 6.54
CA VAL A 97 -15.08 -12.67 7.64
C VAL A 97 -13.68 -12.65 7.06
N VAL A 98 -12.83 -11.84 7.69
CA VAL A 98 -11.39 -11.83 7.44
C VAL A 98 -10.70 -12.57 8.58
N LYS A 99 -9.91 -13.57 8.25
CA LYS A 99 -8.99 -14.27 9.14
C LYS A 99 -7.62 -13.63 9.02
N VAL A 100 -7.02 -13.30 10.15
CA VAL A 100 -5.66 -12.80 10.22
C VAL A 100 -4.83 -13.71 11.11
N SER A 101 -3.70 -14.18 10.61
CA SER A 101 -2.84 -15.11 11.34
C SER A 101 -1.38 -14.66 11.35
N TYR A 102 -0.72 -14.90 12.47
CA TYR A 102 0.70 -14.62 12.63
C TYR A 102 1.33 -15.65 13.57
N ASN A 103 2.38 -16.34 13.10
CA ASN A 103 3.10 -17.40 13.82
C ASN A 103 2.19 -18.45 14.50
N GLY A 104 1.12 -18.87 13.81
CA GLY A 104 0.20 -19.92 14.26
C GLY A 104 -0.95 -19.48 15.16
N ILE A 105 -1.03 -18.19 15.53
CA ILE A 105 -2.21 -17.61 16.19
C ILE A 105 -3.09 -16.96 15.13
N GLU A 106 -4.41 -17.17 15.23
CA GLU A 106 -5.43 -16.63 14.32
C GLU A 106 -6.45 -15.79 15.09
N GLU A 107 -6.82 -14.64 14.52
CA GLU A 107 -7.95 -13.82 14.95
C GLU A 107 -8.92 -13.57 13.78
N LYS A 108 -10.16 -13.19 14.10
CA LYS A 108 -11.22 -12.97 13.11
C LYS A 108 -11.80 -11.56 13.19
N ILE A 109 -11.97 -10.97 12.02
CA ILE A 109 -12.59 -9.66 11.84
C ILE A 109 -13.90 -9.86 11.06
N LYS A 110 -15.01 -9.41 11.65
CA LYS A 110 -16.29 -9.36 10.93
C LYS A 110 -16.31 -8.13 10.03
N VAL A 111 -16.61 -8.32 8.75
CA VAL A 111 -16.69 -7.22 7.79
C VAL A 111 -18.13 -7.07 7.33
N ASN A 112 -18.63 -5.85 7.41
CA ASN A 112 -19.97 -5.50 6.97
C ASN A 112 -19.87 -4.28 6.03
N VAL A 113 -20.30 -4.46 4.78
CA VAL A 113 -20.27 -3.42 3.74
C VAL A 113 -21.70 -2.99 3.44
N GLN A 114 -22.05 -1.74 3.75
CA GLN A 114 -23.43 -1.22 3.72
C GLN A 114 -23.70 -0.20 2.61
N GLY A 115 -22.64 0.35 2.03
CA GLY A 115 -22.73 1.49 1.13
C GLY A 115 -23.43 1.24 -0.20
N PRO A 116 -23.91 2.29 -0.89
CA PRO A 116 -24.34 2.15 -2.27
C PRO A 116 -23.21 1.51 -3.10
N SER A 117 -23.59 0.67 -4.07
CA SER A 117 -22.68 0.17 -5.10
C SER A 117 -21.91 1.35 -5.70
N LYS A 118 -20.59 1.18 -5.92
CA LYS A 118 -19.62 2.20 -6.38
C LYS A 118 -20.26 3.32 -7.21
N ARG A 119 -19.80 4.58 -7.08
CA ARG A 119 -19.92 5.56 -8.19
C ARG A 119 -19.54 4.80 -9.46
N GLN A 120 -20.47 4.65 -10.42
CA GLN A 120 -20.21 3.84 -11.60
C GLN A 120 -18.88 4.28 -12.19
N LEU A 121 -17.94 3.34 -12.33
CA LEU A 121 -16.63 3.64 -12.89
C LEU A 121 -16.83 4.01 -14.37
N LYS A 122 -16.92 5.31 -14.62
CA LYS A 122 -17.05 5.94 -15.93
C LYS A 122 -15.80 6.77 -16.20
N PRO A 123 -15.42 6.97 -17.47
CA PRO A 123 -14.41 7.95 -17.81
C PRO A 123 -14.77 9.30 -17.17
N HIS A 124 -13.84 9.89 -16.44
CA HIS A 124 -13.99 11.26 -15.97
C HIS A 124 -13.79 12.17 -17.17
N VAL A 125 -14.72 13.08 -17.44
CA VAL A 125 -14.59 14.08 -18.50
C VAL A 125 -14.43 15.47 -17.87
N LEU A 126 -13.27 16.08 -18.03
CA LEU A 126 -13.01 17.45 -17.57
C LEU A 126 -13.60 18.48 -18.54
N SER A 127 -14.09 19.61 -18.01
CA SER A 127 -14.54 20.74 -18.84
C SER A 127 -13.33 21.53 -19.36
N ALA A 128 -13.38 21.90 -20.65
CA ALA A 128 -12.33 22.70 -21.30
C ALA A 128 -12.23 24.16 -20.82
N THR A 129 -13.17 24.61 -19.97
CA THR A 129 -13.26 26.01 -19.51
C THR A 129 -12.48 26.30 -18.23
N ASP A 130 -11.73 25.33 -17.69
CA ASP A 130 -10.96 25.51 -16.46
C ASP A 130 -9.58 26.12 -16.77
N THR A 131 -9.56 27.43 -17.02
CA THR A 131 -8.35 28.21 -17.31
C THR A 131 -7.79 28.81 -16.02
N SER A 132 -6.94 28.07 -15.29
CA SER A 132 -6.02 28.66 -14.32
C SER A 132 -4.58 28.35 -14.71
N ILE A 133 -3.98 29.33 -15.39
CA ILE A 133 -2.78 29.18 -16.22
C ILE A 133 -1.57 29.70 -15.44
N SER A 134 -1.11 28.94 -14.45
CA SER A 134 0.34 28.93 -14.25
C SER A 134 0.92 28.19 -15.48
N PRO A 135 1.92 28.73 -16.18
CA PRO A 135 2.57 28.04 -17.30
C PRO A 135 3.27 26.72 -16.89
N LEU A 136 3.25 26.37 -15.60
CA LEU A 136 3.77 25.14 -15.02
C LEU A 136 2.67 24.19 -14.53
N SER A 137 1.40 24.51 -14.76
CA SER A 137 0.26 23.66 -14.39
C SER A 137 -0.24 22.89 -15.60
N LEU A 138 -0.57 21.61 -15.40
CA LEU A 138 -1.22 20.79 -16.41
C LEU A 138 -2.51 21.43 -16.91
N THR A 139 -2.66 21.45 -18.23
CA THR A 139 -3.90 21.81 -18.90
C THR A 139 -5.00 20.78 -18.64
N PRO A 140 -6.29 21.14 -18.81
CA PRO A 140 -7.38 20.17 -18.75
C PRO A 140 -7.20 18.98 -19.71
N ALA A 141 -6.61 19.20 -20.89
CA ALA A 141 -6.36 18.13 -21.86
C ALA A 141 -5.27 17.15 -21.38
N GLU A 142 -4.19 17.66 -20.77
CA GLU A 142 -3.15 16.81 -20.19
C GLU A 142 -3.67 16.01 -19.00
N ARG A 143 -4.46 16.65 -18.13
CA ARG A 143 -5.15 15.96 -17.03
C ARG A 143 -6.09 14.88 -17.56
N GLN A 144 -6.85 15.19 -18.59
CA GLN A 144 -7.76 14.23 -19.23
C GLN A 144 -6.99 13.02 -19.78
N ALA A 145 -5.88 13.23 -20.47
CA ALA A 145 -5.04 12.14 -20.97
C ALA A 145 -4.50 11.24 -19.84
N ILE A 146 -4.13 11.84 -18.71
CA ILE A 146 -3.69 11.10 -17.51
C ILE A 146 -4.83 10.26 -16.94
N LEU A 147 -6.03 10.84 -16.81
CA LEU A 147 -7.22 10.16 -16.31
C LEU A 147 -7.66 9.03 -17.25
N ASP A 148 -7.68 9.26 -18.56
CA ASP A 148 -8.03 8.24 -19.55
C ASP A 148 -7.07 7.05 -19.47
N LYS A 149 -5.78 7.34 -19.27
CA LYS A 149 -4.77 6.30 -19.12
C LYS A 149 -4.95 5.50 -17.83
N GLY A 150 -5.13 6.17 -16.68
CA GLY A 150 -5.44 5.52 -15.41
C GLY A 150 -6.72 4.67 -15.50
N TYR A 151 -7.79 5.25 -16.04
CA TYR A 151 -9.07 4.60 -16.29
C TYR A 151 -8.89 3.34 -17.14
N SER A 152 -8.14 3.41 -18.23
CA SER A 152 -7.93 2.28 -19.15
C SER A 152 -7.25 1.07 -18.49
N MET A 153 -6.47 1.29 -17.43
CA MET A 153 -5.79 0.23 -16.69
C MET A 153 -6.68 -0.38 -15.60
N VAL A 154 -7.51 0.42 -14.92
CA VAL A 154 -8.47 -0.08 -13.90
C VAL A 154 -9.73 -0.69 -14.52
N SER A 155 -10.10 -0.29 -15.74
CA SER A 155 -11.34 -0.70 -16.40
C SER A 155 -11.18 -1.86 -17.38
N LEU A 156 -9.95 -2.36 -17.57
CA LEU A 156 -9.65 -3.42 -18.51
C LEU A 156 -10.26 -4.76 -18.08
N PHE A 157 -11.20 -5.28 -18.87
CA PHE A 157 -11.69 -6.65 -18.72
C PHE A 157 -10.80 -7.65 -19.45
N TRP A 158 -10.56 -8.80 -18.83
CA TRP A 158 -9.82 -9.90 -19.42
C TRP A 158 -10.20 -11.23 -18.76
N THR A 159 -10.13 -12.32 -19.52
CA THR A 159 -10.45 -13.67 -19.06
C THR A 159 -9.23 -14.57 -19.30
N PRO A 160 -8.53 -15.04 -18.25
CA PRO A 160 -7.44 -16.00 -18.41
C PRO A 160 -7.96 -17.34 -18.94
N THR A 161 -7.20 -17.97 -19.82
CA THR A 161 -7.46 -19.32 -20.35
C THR A 161 -6.86 -20.43 -19.46
N LYS A 162 -5.97 -20.05 -18.53
CA LYS A 162 -5.34 -20.93 -17.54
C LYS A 162 -5.21 -20.19 -16.21
N ASN A 163 -5.12 -20.93 -15.11
CA ASN A 163 -4.88 -20.31 -13.81
C ASN A 163 -3.58 -19.50 -13.85
N LEU A 164 -3.64 -18.26 -13.38
CA LEU A 164 -2.49 -17.37 -13.24
C LEU A 164 -2.34 -17.00 -11.77
N VAL A 165 -1.13 -17.21 -11.24
CA VAL A 165 -0.81 -16.84 -9.86
C VAL A 165 -0.74 -15.31 -9.73
N GLY A 166 -1.37 -14.79 -8.68
CA GLY A 166 -1.30 -13.39 -8.28
C GLY A 166 -0.11 -13.10 -7.37
N TRP A 167 -0.03 -11.86 -6.90
CA TRP A 167 1.04 -11.37 -6.04
C TRP A 167 1.26 -12.22 -4.78
N LYS A 168 2.54 -12.42 -4.42
CA LYS A 168 3.01 -13.28 -3.31
C LYS A 168 2.46 -14.72 -3.33
N GLY A 169 1.89 -15.18 -4.44
CA GLY A 169 1.18 -16.46 -4.48
C GLY A 169 -0.12 -16.52 -3.68
N ARG A 170 -0.62 -15.37 -3.18
CA ARG A 170 -1.77 -15.30 -2.26
C ARG A 170 -3.12 -15.16 -2.99
N TYR A 171 -3.11 -15.09 -4.31
CA TYR A 171 -4.29 -14.94 -5.14
C TYR A 171 -4.17 -15.79 -6.40
N THR A 172 -5.29 -16.26 -6.96
CA THR A 172 -5.31 -16.97 -8.24
C THR A 172 -6.35 -16.34 -9.16
N PHE A 173 -5.89 -15.85 -10.31
CA PHE A 173 -6.76 -15.53 -11.44
C PHE A 173 -7.15 -16.86 -12.11
N SER A 174 -8.35 -17.34 -11.80
CA SER A 174 -8.85 -18.64 -12.20
C SER A 174 -9.23 -18.64 -13.68
N ALA A 175 -8.88 -19.73 -14.37
CA ALA A 175 -9.22 -19.92 -15.78
C ALA A 175 -10.74 -19.72 -16.00
N ASN A 176 -11.07 -19.08 -17.12
CA ASN A 176 -12.45 -18.81 -17.56
C ASN A 176 -13.27 -17.90 -16.63
N THR A 177 -12.62 -17.20 -15.70
CA THR A 177 -13.26 -16.16 -14.86
C THR A 177 -12.90 -14.79 -15.40
N GLU A 178 -13.88 -13.94 -15.68
CA GLU A 178 -13.59 -12.57 -16.12
C GLU A 178 -13.10 -11.72 -14.93
N TYR A 179 -11.99 -11.02 -15.14
CA TYR A 179 -11.42 -10.08 -14.19
C TYR A 179 -11.39 -8.68 -14.77
N ARG A 180 -11.45 -7.68 -13.88
CA ARG A 180 -11.35 -6.27 -14.24
C ARG A 180 -10.13 -5.65 -13.57
N GLY A 181 -9.31 -4.95 -14.35
CA GLY A 181 -8.08 -4.31 -13.89
C GLY A 181 -6.83 -5.12 -14.24
N ILE A 182 -5.74 -4.41 -14.52
CA ILE A 182 -4.43 -5.02 -14.80
C ILE A 182 -3.87 -5.63 -13.52
N PRO A 183 -3.35 -6.89 -13.55
CA PRO A 183 -2.73 -7.53 -12.39
C PRO A 183 -1.55 -6.76 -11.80
N TYR A 184 -1.37 -6.91 -10.49
CA TYR A 184 -0.19 -6.42 -9.79
C TYR A 184 1.06 -7.20 -10.20
N THR A 185 2.16 -6.50 -10.48
CA THR A 185 3.48 -7.14 -10.61
C THR A 185 4.63 -6.16 -10.37
N GLN A 186 5.72 -6.66 -9.79
CA GLN A 186 6.98 -5.93 -9.60
C GLN A 186 8.09 -6.44 -10.53
N THR A 187 7.73 -7.03 -11.67
CA THR A 187 8.71 -7.50 -12.66
C THR A 187 9.37 -6.34 -13.41
N TYR A 188 10.41 -6.65 -14.18
CA TYR A 188 10.94 -5.73 -15.20
C TYR A 188 10.07 -5.69 -16.47
N TYR A 189 9.02 -6.52 -16.56
CA TYR A 189 8.10 -6.61 -17.70
C TYR A 189 6.81 -5.82 -17.47
N GLN A 190 6.83 -4.82 -16.60
CA GLN A 190 5.66 -4.01 -16.33
C GLN A 190 5.15 -3.34 -17.61
N VAL A 191 3.83 -3.30 -17.74
CA VAL A 191 3.11 -2.81 -18.91
C VAL A 191 1.89 -2.01 -18.49
N ASP A 192 1.49 -1.10 -19.36
CA ASP A 192 0.20 -0.45 -19.30
C ASP A 192 -0.92 -1.35 -19.87
N ASN A 193 -2.11 -0.80 -20.05
CA ASN A 193 -3.26 -1.49 -20.63
C ASN A 193 -3.01 -2.05 -22.05
N THR A 194 -2.31 -1.30 -22.91
CA THR A 194 -2.03 -1.73 -24.28
C THR A 194 -1.01 -2.86 -24.28
N GLY A 195 0.07 -2.70 -23.51
CA GLY A 195 1.09 -3.73 -23.35
C GLY A 195 0.53 -5.00 -22.72
N PHE A 196 -0.39 -4.89 -21.74
CA PHE A 196 -1.04 -6.05 -21.13
C PHE A 196 -1.93 -6.79 -22.14
N LYS A 197 -2.75 -6.08 -22.93
CA LYS A 197 -3.54 -6.69 -24.01
C LYS A 197 -2.67 -7.46 -25.00
N ASN A 198 -1.54 -6.89 -25.40
CA ASN A 198 -0.59 -7.56 -26.28
C ASN A 198 0.04 -8.79 -25.60
N ALA A 199 0.33 -8.69 -24.29
CA ALA A 199 0.93 -9.77 -23.52
C ALA A 199 0.01 -11.00 -23.38
N LEU A 200 -1.32 -10.86 -23.44
CA LEU A 200 -2.27 -11.98 -23.36
C LEU A 200 -2.01 -13.07 -24.42
N SER A 201 -1.44 -12.70 -25.56
CA SER A 201 -1.10 -13.62 -26.66
C SER A 201 0.27 -14.30 -26.53
N LYS A 202 1.09 -13.89 -25.56
CA LYS A 202 2.45 -14.43 -25.41
C LYS A 202 2.43 -15.83 -24.84
N THR A 203 3.32 -16.68 -25.34
CA THR A 203 3.46 -18.08 -24.92
C THR A 203 3.88 -18.21 -23.45
N ASP A 204 4.51 -17.19 -22.88
CA ASP A 204 4.98 -17.14 -21.51
C ASP A 204 4.07 -16.33 -20.57
N PHE A 205 2.87 -15.91 -21.00
CA PHE A 205 1.95 -15.12 -20.19
C PHE A 205 1.57 -15.81 -18.87
N TYR A 206 1.33 -17.12 -18.92
CA TYR A 206 0.95 -17.92 -17.74
C TYR A 206 2.15 -18.45 -16.95
N ASN A 207 3.37 -18.11 -17.35
CA ASN A 207 4.56 -18.48 -16.59
C ASN A 207 4.68 -17.53 -15.40
N ALA A 208 4.45 -18.04 -14.19
CA ALA A 208 4.67 -17.30 -12.97
C ALA A 208 6.09 -16.73 -12.94
N TYR A 209 6.21 -15.44 -12.67
CA TYR A 209 7.51 -14.85 -12.36
C TYR A 209 7.80 -15.05 -10.88
N SER A 210 9.04 -15.41 -10.53
CA SER A 210 9.45 -15.65 -9.15
C SER A 210 10.78 -14.95 -8.85
N ILE A 211 10.82 -14.20 -7.75
CA ILE A 211 12.04 -13.59 -7.20
C ILE A 211 11.95 -13.62 -5.68
N ASN A 212 12.99 -14.10 -5.00
CA ASN A 212 13.02 -14.24 -3.54
C ASN A 212 11.75 -14.91 -2.96
N ASP A 213 11.33 -16.03 -3.56
CA ASP A 213 10.11 -16.78 -3.22
C ASP A 213 8.77 -16.04 -3.41
N ILE A 214 8.79 -14.80 -3.89
CA ILE A 214 7.59 -14.04 -4.26
C ILE A 214 7.16 -14.44 -5.67
N LYS A 215 6.00 -15.07 -5.78
CA LYS A 215 5.33 -15.36 -7.06
C LYS A 215 4.43 -14.22 -7.49
N MET A 216 4.38 -13.95 -8.80
CA MET A 216 3.52 -12.91 -9.37
C MET A 216 3.26 -13.13 -10.86
N PRO A 217 2.22 -12.47 -11.42
CA PRO A 217 2.05 -12.35 -12.86
C PRO A 217 3.30 -11.78 -13.52
N LYS A 218 3.67 -12.30 -14.70
CA LYS A 218 4.81 -11.76 -15.44
C LYS A 218 4.53 -10.34 -15.97
N TYR A 219 3.31 -10.11 -16.46
CA TYR A 219 2.86 -8.86 -17.06
C TYR A 219 1.78 -8.21 -16.21
N GLY A 220 1.90 -6.90 -16.00
CA GLY A 220 1.07 -6.12 -15.09
C GLY A 220 1.75 -4.80 -14.76
N ASN A 221 1.39 -4.16 -13.64
CA ASN A 221 2.20 -3.08 -13.07
C ASN A 221 2.08 -3.02 -11.55
N ASP A 222 3.00 -2.33 -10.88
CA ASP A 222 2.88 -1.97 -9.46
C ASP A 222 2.32 -0.54 -9.30
N CYS A 223 2.16 -0.08 -8.05
CA CYS A 223 1.62 1.26 -7.74
C CYS A 223 2.37 2.39 -8.46
N SER A 224 3.69 2.36 -8.45
CA SER A 224 4.53 3.38 -9.04
C SER A 224 4.61 3.26 -10.57
N GLY A 225 4.60 2.04 -11.11
CA GLY A 225 4.44 1.77 -12.53
C GLY A 225 3.10 2.27 -13.06
N PHE A 226 2.00 2.02 -12.33
CA PHE A 226 0.67 2.50 -12.66
C PHE A 226 0.63 4.03 -12.79
N VAL A 227 1.15 4.75 -11.79
CA VAL A 227 1.20 6.22 -11.84
C VAL A 227 2.14 6.70 -12.94
N SER A 228 3.29 6.05 -13.14
CA SER A 228 4.22 6.37 -14.24
C SER A 228 3.54 6.26 -15.60
N PHE A 229 2.87 5.13 -15.87
CA PHE A 229 2.16 4.92 -17.14
C PHE A 229 1.00 5.89 -17.31
N SER A 230 0.23 6.15 -16.25
CA SER A 230 -0.86 7.12 -16.27
C SER A 230 -0.35 8.52 -16.63
N MET A 231 0.78 8.91 -16.06
CA MET A 231 1.44 10.18 -16.34
C MET A 231 2.25 10.18 -17.63
N GLY A 232 2.33 9.09 -18.41
CA GLY A 232 3.18 9.02 -19.61
C GLY A 232 4.67 9.21 -19.32
N LEU A 233 5.12 8.86 -18.13
CA LEU A 233 6.51 8.94 -17.69
C LEU A 233 7.24 7.62 -17.98
N SER A 234 8.58 7.69 -18.08
CA SER A 234 9.41 6.50 -17.89
C SER A 234 9.21 5.94 -16.48
N ARG A 235 9.52 4.66 -16.27
CA ARG A 235 9.29 3.96 -15.00
C ARG A 235 9.90 4.73 -13.81
N GLN A 236 9.05 5.20 -12.89
CA GLN A 236 9.40 5.87 -11.63
C GLN A 236 9.00 5.03 -10.44
N THR A 237 9.85 4.85 -9.44
CA THR A 237 9.49 4.20 -8.17
C THR A 237 8.87 5.21 -7.21
N THR A 238 8.28 4.73 -6.11
CA THR A 238 7.84 5.62 -5.01
C THR A 238 8.99 6.48 -4.51
N TYR A 239 10.18 5.89 -4.39
CA TYR A 239 11.41 6.63 -4.06
C TYR A 239 11.73 7.72 -5.07
N THR A 240 11.73 7.44 -6.38
CA THR A 240 12.05 8.47 -7.38
C THR A 240 10.97 9.55 -7.49
N PHE A 241 9.70 9.23 -7.20
CA PHE A 241 8.67 10.26 -7.03
C PHE A 241 8.98 11.16 -5.83
N ILE A 242 9.30 10.59 -4.66
CA ILE A 242 9.65 11.35 -3.46
C ILE A 242 10.86 12.25 -3.69
N GLU A 243 11.94 11.72 -4.27
CA GLU A 243 13.14 12.52 -4.61
C GLU A 243 12.84 13.57 -5.69
N GLY A 244 11.94 13.26 -6.63
CA GLY A 244 11.44 14.21 -7.60
C GLY A 244 10.66 15.36 -6.97
N ILE A 245 9.90 15.11 -5.89
CA ILE A 245 9.23 16.17 -5.11
C ILE A 245 10.27 17.02 -4.38
N LYS A 246 11.27 16.40 -3.74
CA LYS A 246 12.35 17.11 -3.02
C LYS A 246 13.15 18.03 -3.93
N SER A 247 13.49 17.55 -5.12
CA SER A 247 14.24 18.32 -6.13
C SER A 247 13.37 19.34 -6.88
N GLY A 248 12.05 19.31 -6.68
CA GLY A 248 11.09 20.14 -7.42
C GLY A 248 10.87 19.68 -8.87
N LEU A 249 11.34 18.49 -9.27
CA LEU A 249 10.98 17.87 -10.55
C LEU A 249 9.46 17.63 -10.64
N TYR A 250 8.85 17.16 -9.56
CA TYR A 250 7.40 17.04 -9.42
C TYR A 250 6.88 18.15 -8.48
N PRO A 251 6.03 19.08 -8.93
CA PRO A 251 5.52 20.15 -8.10
C PRO A 251 4.68 19.58 -6.97
N LYS A 252 4.88 20.10 -5.76
CA LYS A 252 3.99 19.83 -4.63
C LYS A 252 2.61 20.42 -4.94
N VAL A 253 1.56 19.71 -4.56
CA VAL A 253 0.21 20.25 -4.52
C VAL A 253 -0.10 20.66 -3.08
N GLY A 254 -0.22 21.95 -2.82
CA GLY A 254 -0.30 22.49 -1.46
C GLY A 254 1.07 22.69 -0.79
N SER A 255 1.06 22.81 0.53
CA SER A 255 2.24 23.18 1.32
C SER A 255 2.48 22.19 2.44
N TYR A 256 3.62 21.50 2.37
CA TYR A 256 4.09 20.54 3.37
C TYR A 256 5.61 20.39 3.29
N ASN A 257 6.20 19.89 4.37
CA ASN A 257 7.62 19.50 4.45
C ASN A 257 7.80 18.07 3.91
N VAL A 258 8.58 17.88 2.86
CA VAL A 258 8.77 16.58 2.20
C VAL A 258 9.56 15.59 3.07
N ASN A 259 10.47 16.09 3.90
CA ASN A 259 11.32 15.24 4.76
C ASN A 259 10.62 14.83 6.05
N SER A 260 9.62 15.60 6.48
CA SER A 260 8.83 15.33 7.68
C SER A 260 7.43 15.92 7.50
N PRO A 261 6.58 15.30 6.66
CA PRO A 261 5.26 15.83 6.40
C PRO A 261 4.39 15.66 7.64
N SER A 262 3.80 16.77 8.11
CA SER A 262 2.88 16.75 9.23
C SER A 262 1.48 16.37 8.78
N TYR A 263 0.71 15.77 9.68
CA TYR A 263 -0.71 15.46 9.45
C TYR A 263 -1.47 16.70 8.95
N THR A 264 -1.36 17.81 9.68
CA THR A 264 -2.10 19.05 9.42
C THR A 264 -1.75 19.65 8.06
N ASP A 265 -0.47 19.69 7.70
CA ASP A 265 -0.03 20.25 6.41
C ASP A 265 -0.55 19.42 5.24
N LEU A 266 -0.50 18.09 5.35
CA LEU A 266 -1.02 17.19 4.33
C LEU A 266 -2.54 17.31 4.20
N TYR A 267 -3.25 17.24 5.33
CA TYR A 267 -4.71 17.37 5.37
C TYR A 267 -5.17 18.67 4.69
N ASN A 268 -4.49 19.79 4.96
CA ASN A 268 -4.78 21.07 4.33
C ASN A 268 -4.41 21.07 2.83
N SER A 269 -3.29 20.45 2.47
CA SER A 269 -2.80 20.38 1.09
C SER A 269 -3.74 19.62 0.16
N TYR A 270 -4.46 18.62 0.65
CA TYR A 270 -5.41 17.87 -0.17
C TYR A 270 -6.57 18.72 -0.72
N ASN A 271 -6.89 19.88 -0.12
CA ASN A 271 -7.88 20.78 -0.70
C ASN A 271 -7.50 21.33 -2.09
N TYR A 272 -6.22 21.23 -2.47
CA TYR A 272 -5.71 21.70 -3.76
C TYR A 272 -5.52 20.58 -4.78
N LEU A 273 -5.75 19.32 -4.39
CA LEU A 273 -5.66 18.17 -5.31
C LEU A 273 -6.71 18.29 -6.41
N GLN A 274 -6.25 18.10 -7.64
CA GLN A 274 -7.06 18.07 -8.85
C GLN A 274 -6.99 16.68 -9.50
N ALA A 275 -7.95 16.40 -10.37
CA ALA A 275 -7.95 15.19 -11.17
C ALA A 275 -6.66 15.11 -12.02
N GLY A 276 -6.02 13.93 -12.04
CA GLY A 276 -4.73 13.71 -12.69
C GLY A 276 -3.49 14.05 -11.85
N ASP A 277 -3.65 14.65 -10.66
CA ASP A 277 -2.59 14.67 -9.66
C ASP A 277 -2.40 13.28 -9.05
N ALA A 278 -1.35 13.09 -8.25
CA ALA A 278 -1.10 11.85 -7.52
C ALA A 278 -0.66 12.14 -6.08
N VAL A 279 -0.67 11.10 -5.26
CA VAL A 279 -0.07 11.13 -3.93
C VAL A 279 0.95 10.01 -3.78
N VAL A 280 1.97 10.21 -2.96
CA VAL A 280 3.02 9.20 -2.71
C VAL A 280 3.45 9.16 -1.24
N MET A 281 3.66 7.94 -0.75
CA MET A 281 4.40 7.64 0.48
C MET A 281 5.48 6.59 0.17
N ASN A 282 6.30 6.21 1.16
CA ASN A 282 7.49 5.37 0.93
C ASN A 282 7.24 4.09 0.09
N ASP A 283 6.09 3.44 0.25
CA ASP A 283 5.77 2.14 -0.35
C ASP A 283 4.53 2.16 -1.26
N HIS A 284 3.83 3.29 -1.37
CA HIS A 284 2.58 3.35 -2.11
C HIS A 284 2.33 4.70 -2.78
N THR A 285 1.67 4.66 -3.93
CA THR A 285 1.25 5.84 -4.69
C THR A 285 0.02 5.50 -5.53
N PHE A 286 -0.83 6.49 -5.76
CA PHE A 286 -2.02 6.33 -6.58
C PHE A 286 -2.42 7.65 -7.23
N LEU A 287 -3.24 7.53 -8.29
CA LEU A 287 -3.67 8.64 -9.13
C LEU A 287 -5.03 9.17 -8.65
N ILE A 288 -5.17 10.48 -8.57
CA ILE A 288 -6.40 11.16 -8.15
C ILE A 288 -7.36 11.24 -9.33
N ASP A 289 -8.55 10.63 -9.20
CA ASP A 289 -9.65 10.82 -10.16
C ASP A 289 -10.51 12.01 -9.78
N TYR A 290 -10.96 12.06 -8.52
CA TYR A 290 -11.89 13.09 -8.06
C TYR A 290 -11.59 13.43 -6.61
N ASN A 291 -11.70 14.72 -6.29
CA ASN A 291 -11.48 15.25 -4.95
C ASN A 291 -12.74 15.96 -4.45
N SER A 292 -13.39 15.40 -3.43
CA SER A 292 -14.48 16.06 -2.73
C SER A 292 -13.95 16.85 -1.54
N THR A 293 -13.73 18.15 -1.74
CA THR A 293 -13.31 19.04 -0.66
C THR A 293 -14.39 19.28 0.39
N TYR A 294 -15.68 19.04 0.06
CA TYR A 294 -16.78 19.11 1.01
C TYR A 294 -16.82 17.88 1.92
N TYR A 295 -16.80 16.66 1.33
CA TYR A 295 -16.84 15.41 2.11
C TYR A 295 -15.47 14.97 2.63
N LYS A 296 -14.39 15.69 2.28
CA LYS A 296 -13.00 15.33 2.63
C LYS A 296 -12.62 13.90 2.21
N THR A 297 -13.06 13.54 1.00
CA THR A 297 -12.83 12.23 0.40
C THR A 297 -12.31 12.36 -1.02
N ILE A 298 -11.55 11.35 -1.44
CA ILE A 298 -10.96 11.23 -2.76
C ILE A 298 -11.42 9.92 -3.38
N SER A 299 -11.70 9.96 -4.68
CA SER A 299 -11.68 8.77 -5.51
C SER A 299 -10.37 8.67 -6.29
N ALA A 300 -9.82 7.47 -6.36
CA ALA A 300 -8.51 7.22 -6.94
C ALA A 300 -8.51 6.03 -7.89
N TYR A 301 -7.60 6.07 -8.85
CA TYR A 301 -7.15 4.90 -9.58
C TYR A 301 -5.88 4.38 -8.93
N GLU A 302 -5.91 3.13 -8.48
CA GLU A 302 -4.92 2.57 -7.58
C GLU A 302 -4.56 1.14 -8.00
N GLN A 303 -3.29 0.79 -7.96
CA GLN A 303 -2.85 -0.59 -8.10
C GLN A 303 -2.78 -1.23 -6.71
N THR A 304 -3.70 -2.15 -6.43
CA THR A 304 -3.75 -2.92 -5.18
C THR A 304 -2.95 -4.22 -5.33
N PRO A 305 -2.65 -4.97 -4.26
CA PRO A 305 -1.86 -6.20 -4.36
C PRO A 305 -2.41 -7.25 -5.35
N TYR A 306 -3.67 -7.20 -5.76
CA TYR A 306 -4.20 -8.13 -6.75
C TYR A 306 -4.22 -7.51 -8.14
N HIS A 307 -4.86 -6.35 -8.29
CA HIS A 307 -5.01 -5.68 -9.57
C HIS A 307 -5.33 -4.19 -9.41
N ALA A 308 -5.30 -3.48 -10.53
CA ALA A 308 -5.70 -2.08 -10.61
C ALA A 308 -7.20 -1.94 -10.32
N GLU A 309 -7.56 -0.94 -9.52
CA GLU A 309 -8.90 -0.71 -9.01
C GLU A 309 -9.23 0.77 -8.85
N TYR A 310 -10.53 1.03 -8.75
CA TYR A 310 -11.07 2.31 -8.32
C TYR A 310 -11.40 2.26 -6.83
N THR A 311 -10.77 3.12 -6.05
CA THR A 311 -10.82 3.15 -4.58
C THR A 311 -11.24 4.52 -4.06
N THR A 312 -11.64 4.56 -2.78
CA THR A 312 -12.03 5.77 -2.06
C THR A 312 -11.15 5.91 -0.82
N TRP A 313 -10.66 7.12 -0.58
CA TRP A 313 -9.81 7.48 0.55
C TRP A 313 -10.37 8.70 1.28
N SER A 314 -10.31 8.72 2.61
CA SER A 314 -10.53 9.97 3.36
C SER A 314 -9.24 10.79 3.47
N TYR A 315 -9.38 12.09 3.69
CA TYR A 315 -8.24 12.96 4.00
C TYR A 315 -7.49 12.48 5.24
N ASP A 316 -8.21 12.06 6.29
CA ASP A 316 -7.61 11.56 7.53
C ASP A 316 -6.76 10.31 7.29
N GLN A 317 -7.26 9.36 6.48
CA GLN A 317 -6.50 8.15 6.11
C GLN A 317 -5.21 8.52 5.39
N MET A 318 -5.29 9.40 4.39
CA MET A 318 -4.11 9.80 3.61
C MET A 318 -3.11 10.60 4.46
N ALA A 319 -3.58 11.55 5.27
CA ALA A 319 -2.74 12.38 6.13
C ALA A 319 -2.04 11.55 7.21
N SER A 320 -2.76 10.60 7.83
CA SER A 320 -2.18 9.69 8.84
C SER A 320 -1.09 8.81 8.24
N ALA A 321 -1.30 8.31 7.02
CA ALA A 321 -0.33 7.51 6.27
C ALA A 321 0.78 8.34 5.60
N LYS A 322 0.77 9.68 5.74
CA LYS A 322 1.77 10.61 5.21
C LYS A 322 1.86 10.65 3.67
N TYR A 323 0.74 10.52 2.98
CA TYR A 323 0.69 10.66 1.53
C TYR A 323 0.98 12.10 1.10
N MET A 324 2.09 12.30 0.38
CA MET A 324 2.49 13.59 -0.13
C MET A 324 1.86 13.87 -1.50
N PRO A 325 1.04 14.91 -1.65
CA PRO A 325 0.36 15.24 -2.91
C PRO A 325 1.29 15.98 -3.89
N PHE A 326 1.31 15.54 -5.14
CA PHE A 326 2.16 16.08 -6.21
C PHE A 326 1.45 16.05 -7.57
N SER A 327 1.96 16.84 -8.52
CA SER A 327 1.49 16.84 -9.91
C SER A 327 2.60 16.45 -10.88
N LYS A 328 2.20 16.07 -12.10
CA LYS A 328 3.12 15.96 -13.23
C LYS A 328 3.35 17.38 -13.76
N LYS A 329 4.60 17.77 -14.05
CA LYS A 329 4.86 19.02 -14.79
C LYS A 329 4.38 18.90 -16.23
#